data_AF-A0A024HIJ4-F1
#
_entry.id   AF-A0A024HIJ4-F1
#
_cell.length_a   1.000
_cell.length_b   1.000
_cell.length_c   1.000
_cell.angle_alpha   90.00
_cell.angle_beta   90.00
_cell.angle_gamma   90.00
#
_symmetry.space_group_name_H-M   'P 1'
#
loop_
_entity.id
_entity.type
_entity.pdbx_description
1 polymer ?
#
loop_
_entity_poly.entity_id
_entity_poly.type
_entity_poly.pdbx_seq_one_letter_code
_entity_poly.pdbx_strand_id
1 'polypeptide(L)'
;MSLTSSDICAAAERLKGFVGYNRKTGKYLVRFSEDSFGLDVAEDSITPACEFVWAAHNDTFMVLSRECLQILQAQNINERLALGDELLTYLRRTDLPEIRAQRCLKQANG
;
A
#
# COMPACT_ATOMS: atom_id res chain seq x y z
N MET A 1 1.81 -7.62 -22.81
CA MET A 1 1.37 -6.25 -22.45
C MET A 1 2.51 -5.58 -21.71
N SER A 2 2.93 -4.39 -22.16
CA SER A 2 4.00 -3.64 -21.53
C SER A 2 3.44 -2.95 -20.29
N LEU A 3 3.69 -3.52 -19.12
CA LEU A 3 3.32 -2.91 -17.84
C LEU A 3 4.14 -1.62 -17.66
N THR A 4 3.48 -0.47 -17.61
CA THR A 4 4.17 0.82 -17.41
C THR A 4 4.18 1.22 -15.94
N SER A 5 5.10 2.10 -15.56
CA SER A 5 5.18 2.67 -14.20
C SER A 5 3.87 3.35 -13.80
N SER A 6 3.19 4.00 -14.75
CA SER A 6 1.91 4.67 -14.54
C SER A 6 0.78 3.68 -14.25
N ASP A 7 0.75 2.52 -14.93
CA ASP A 7 -0.24 1.47 -14.66
C ASP A 7 -0.08 0.92 -13.24
N ILE A 8 1.18 0.66 -12.82
CA ILE A 8 1.48 0.15 -11.48
C ILE A 8 1.09 1.18 -10.42
N CYS A 9 1.39 2.46 -10.66
CA CYS A 9 0.99 3.55 -9.76
C CYS A 9 -0.54 3.64 -9.65
N ALA A 10 -1.26 3.60 -10.77
CA ALA A 10 -2.72 3.61 -10.77
C ALA A 10 -3.31 2.37 -10.08
N ALA A 11 -2.64 1.21 -10.19
CA ALA A 11 -3.04 0.00 -9.48
C ALA A 11 -2.83 0.12 -7.97
N ALA A 12 -1.73 0.74 -7.50
CA ALA A 12 -1.49 0.99 -6.08
C ALA A 12 -2.56 1.89 -5.47
N GLU A 13 -2.99 2.93 -6.18
CA GLU A 13 -4.06 3.83 -5.73
C GLU A 13 -5.44 3.16 -5.69
N ARG A 14 -5.65 2.06 -6.43
CA ARG A 14 -6.91 1.30 -6.41
C ARG A 14 -7.01 0.31 -5.25
N LEU A 15 -5.94 0.16 -4.46
CA LEU A 15 -5.94 -0.71 -3.29
C LEU A 15 -7.03 -0.31 -2.30
N LYS A 16 -7.71 -1.31 -1.75
CA LYS A 16 -8.85 -1.13 -0.84
C LYS A 16 -8.56 -1.67 0.54
N GLY A 17 -9.22 -1.10 1.54
CA GLY A 17 -9.10 -1.52 2.93
C GLY A 17 -8.02 -0.75 3.68
N PHE A 18 -7.80 -1.18 4.91
CA PHE A 18 -6.98 -0.55 5.91
C PHE A 18 -5.99 -1.56 6.45
N VAL A 19 -4.81 -1.08 6.80
CA VAL A 19 -3.71 -1.85 7.39
C VAL A 19 -3.49 -1.30 8.78
N GLY A 20 -3.50 -2.17 9.78
CA GLY A 20 -3.26 -1.81 11.17
C GLY A 20 -2.12 -2.63 11.74
N TYR A 21 -1.22 -1.99 12.48
CA TYR A 21 -0.12 -2.68 13.14
C TYR A 21 -0.52 -3.17 14.53
N ASN A 22 -0.56 -4.48 14.71
CA ASN A 22 -0.86 -5.10 15.99
C ASN A 22 0.42 -5.20 16.83
N ARG A 23 0.54 -4.33 17.83
CA ARG A 23 1.72 -4.25 18.71
C ARG A 23 1.91 -5.50 19.58
N LYS A 24 0.84 -6.23 19.87
CA LYS A 24 0.87 -7.44 20.71
C LYS A 24 1.46 -8.65 20.00
N THR A 25 1.23 -8.76 18.69
CA THR A 25 1.73 -9.87 17.85
C THR A 25 2.91 -9.46 16.97
N GLY A 26 3.17 -8.15 16.84
CA GLY A 26 4.19 -7.58 15.96
C GLY A 26 3.86 -7.75 14.47
N LYS A 27 2.59 -7.93 14.12
CA LYS A 27 2.14 -8.24 12.75
C LYS A 27 1.18 -7.17 12.21
N TYR A 28 1.19 -6.99 10.91
CA TYR A 28 0.20 -6.19 10.21
C TYR A 28 -1.07 -7.00 9.95
N LEU A 29 -2.21 -6.41 10.28
CA LEU A 29 -3.53 -6.92 9.91
C LEU A 29 -4.12 -6.04 8.83
N VAL A 30 -4.91 -6.66 7.97
CA VAL A 30 -5.72 -5.94 6.98
C VAL A 30 -7.20 -6.14 7.27
N ARG A 31 -7.95 -5.04 7.28
CA ARG A 31 -9.40 -5.02 7.44
C ARG A 31 -10.03 -4.05 6.46
N PHE A 32 -11.31 -4.24 6.18
CA PHE A 32 -12.06 -3.34 5.29
C PHE A 32 -12.85 -2.28 6.05
N SER A 33 -12.82 -2.35 7.37
CA SER A 33 -13.43 -1.37 8.27
C SER A 33 -12.48 -1.11 9.44
N GLU A 34 -12.40 0.15 9.87
CA GLU A 34 -11.55 0.59 10.98
C GLU A 34 -12.04 0.01 12.32
N ASP A 35 -13.35 -0.14 12.49
CA ASP A 35 -13.98 -0.78 13.66
C ASP A 35 -13.59 -2.27 13.83
N SER A 36 -13.16 -2.93 12.74
CA SER A 36 -12.94 -4.38 12.73
C SER A 36 -11.58 -4.82 13.27
N PHE A 37 -10.71 -3.86 13.65
CA PHE A 37 -9.41 -4.16 14.24
C PHE A 37 -9.46 -4.49 15.74
N GLY A 38 -10.51 -4.04 16.44
CA GLY A 38 -10.65 -4.22 17.88
C GLY A 38 -9.61 -3.43 18.70
N LEU A 39 -9.37 -3.86 19.94
CA LEU A 39 -8.54 -3.12 20.91
C LEU A 39 -7.02 -3.37 20.76
N ASP A 40 -6.60 -4.37 19.96
CA ASP A 40 -5.19 -4.77 19.85
C ASP A 40 -4.39 -3.98 18.80
N VAL A 41 -5.06 -3.10 18.05
CA VAL A 41 -4.46 -2.22 17.05
C VAL A 41 -4.81 -0.78 17.42
N ALA A 42 -3.80 0.09 17.49
CA ALA A 42 -4.05 1.50 17.76
C ALA A 42 -4.68 2.15 16.53
N GLU A 43 -5.76 2.91 16.72
CA GLU A 43 -6.45 3.63 15.65
C GLU A 43 -5.50 4.56 14.88
N ASP A 44 -4.58 5.22 15.59
CA ASP A 44 -3.51 6.06 15.01
C ASP A 44 -2.54 5.31 14.09
N SER A 45 -2.43 3.98 14.26
CA SER A 45 -1.60 3.12 13.40
C SER A 45 -2.36 2.52 12.22
N ILE A 46 -3.65 2.80 12.09
CA ILE A 46 -4.46 2.34 10.97
C ILE A 46 -4.19 3.27 9.79
N THR A 47 -3.81 2.70 8.65
CA THR A 47 -3.51 3.45 7.43
C THR A 47 -4.19 2.77 6.24
N PRO A 48 -4.76 3.52 5.28
CA PRO A 48 -5.31 2.94 4.07
C PRO A 48 -4.29 2.07 3.33
N ALA A 49 -4.72 0.95 2.74
CA ALA A 49 -3.81 0.05 2.02
C ALA A 49 -3.10 0.73 0.84
N CYS A 50 -3.77 1.67 0.17
CA CYS A 50 -3.15 2.48 -0.88
C CYS A 50 -2.03 3.37 -0.33
N GLU A 51 -2.20 4.00 0.84
CA GLU A 51 -1.15 4.81 1.46
C GLU A 51 -0.04 3.96 2.09
N PHE A 52 -0.39 2.79 2.66
CA PHE A 52 0.54 1.88 3.32
C PHE A 52 1.65 1.37 2.38
N VAL A 53 1.36 1.18 1.09
CA VAL A 53 2.36 0.72 0.11
C VAL A 53 3.34 1.79 -0.30
N TRP A 54 3.04 3.07 -0.03
CA TRP A 54 3.90 4.20 -0.34
C TRP A 54 4.76 4.54 0.88
N ALA A 55 6.05 4.18 0.83
CA ALA A 55 7.01 4.58 1.85
C ALA A 55 7.52 6.00 1.57
N ALA A 56 7.61 6.83 2.61
CA ALA A 56 8.22 8.15 2.48
C ALA A 56 9.73 7.98 2.24
N HIS A 57 10.24 8.48 1.12
CA HIS A 57 11.68 8.45 0.82
C HIS A 57 12.33 9.81 1.07
N ASN A 58 11.64 10.91 0.76
CA ASN A 58 12.07 12.29 1.03
C ASN A 58 10.84 13.13 1.40
N ASP A 59 11.05 14.36 1.86
CA ASP A 59 9.98 15.30 2.22
C ASP A 59 8.94 15.51 1.09
N THR A 60 9.35 15.30 -0.17
CA THR A 60 8.53 15.53 -1.37
C THR A 60 8.08 14.26 -2.10
N PHE A 61 8.77 13.13 -1.90
CA PHE A 61 8.59 11.93 -2.72
C PHE A 61 8.31 10.69 -1.88
N MET A 62 7.39 9.87 -2.38
CA MET A 62 7.09 8.56 -1.86
C MET A 62 7.50 7.50 -2.88
N VAL A 63 7.85 6.32 -2.38
CA VAL A 63 8.31 5.20 -3.20
C VAL A 63 7.44 3.99 -2.94
N LEU A 64 7.12 3.26 -3.99
CA LEU A 64 6.30 2.06 -3.89
C LEU A 64 7.13 0.93 -3.27
N SER A 65 6.94 0.72 -1.97
CA SER A 65 7.68 -0.26 -1.19
C SER A 65 7.22 -1.68 -1.52
N ARG A 66 8.15 -2.49 -2.01
CA ARG A 66 7.93 -3.92 -2.27
C ARG A 66 7.61 -4.67 -0.98
N GLU A 67 8.22 -4.28 0.13
CA GLU A 67 8.01 -4.92 1.43
C GLU A 67 6.56 -4.73 1.92
N CYS A 68 6.02 -3.51 1.77
CA CYS A 68 4.61 -3.25 2.08
C CYS A 68 3.65 -4.04 1.17
N LEU A 69 3.96 -4.13 -0.12
CA LEU A 69 3.18 -4.94 -1.06
C LEU A 69 3.21 -6.44 -0.70
N GLN A 70 4.35 -6.96 -0.22
CA GLN A 70 4.47 -8.34 0.26
C GLN A 70 3.64 -8.59 1.51
N ILE A 71 3.55 -7.61 2.42
CA ILE A 71 2.70 -7.70 3.62
C ILE A 71 1.23 -7.83 3.21
N LEU A 72 0.78 -7.04 2.23
CA LEU A 72 -0.57 -7.14 1.67
C LEU A 72 -0.82 -8.49 0.98
N GLN A 73 0.13 -8.93 0.16
CA GLN A 73 0.07 -10.23 -0.53
C GLN A 73 -0.02 -11.40 0.48
N ALA A 74 0.70 -11.33 1.59
CA ALA A 74 0.71 -12.37 2.63
C ALA A 74 -0.67 -12.56 3.29
N GLN A 75 -1.56 -11.58 3.22
CA GLN A 75 -2.92 -11.71 3.74
C GLN A 75 -3.80 -12.65 2.90
N ASN A 76 -3.36 -13.03 1.68
CA ASN A 76 -4.10 -13.93 0.77
C ASN A 76 -5.51 -13.42 0.40
N ILE A 77 -5.73 -12.10 0.39
CA ILE A 77 -7.01 -11.45 0.05
C ILE A 77 -6.86 -10.47 -1.11
N ASN A 78 -6.02 -10.82 -2.09
CA ASN A 78 -5.62 -9.96 -3.20
C ASN A 78 -6.82 -9.37 -3.96
N GLU A 79 -7.83 -10.19 -4.29
CA GLU A 79 -9.04 -9.72 -4.99
C GLU A 79 -9.79 -8.65 -4.20
N ARG A 80 -9.94 -8.84 -2.88
CA ARG A 80 -10.65 -7.87 -2.04
C ARG A 80 -9.85 -6.60 -1.83
N LEU A 81 -8.54 -6.73 -1.69
CA LEU A 81 -7.60 -5.61 -1.64
C LEU A 81 -7.50 -4.86 -2.97
N ALA A 82 -8.07 -5.41 -4.07
CA ALA A 82 -7.82 -4.95 -5.43
C ALA A 82 -6.32 -4.94 -5.80
N LEU A 83 -5.55 -5.88 -5.23
CA LEU A 83 -4.15 -6.13 -5.58
C LEU A 83 -4.11 -6.85 -6.93
N GLY A 84 -4.11 -6.06 -8.00
CA GLY A 84 -4.14 -6.54 -9.39
C GLY A 84 -2.84 -7.16 -9.89
N ASP A 85 -2.90 -7.74 -11.09
CA ASP A 85 -1.77 -8.37 -11.78
C ASP A 85 -0.59 -7.41 -12.01
N GLU A 86 -0.84 -6.11 -12.13
CA GLU A 86 0.16 -5.06 -12.25
C GLU A 86 1.11 -5.04 -11.04
N LEU A 87 0.54 -5.01 -9.83
CA LEU A 87 1.30 -4.99 -8.58
C LEU A 87 1.98 -6.34 -8.32
N LEU A 88 1.30 -7.45 -8.63
CA LEU A 88 1.88 -8.79 -8.54
C LEU A 88 3.04 -8.99 -9.52
N THR A 89 2.95 -8.42 -10.72
CA THR A 89 4.02 -8.46 -11.71
C THR A 89 5.18 -7.56 -11.30
N TYR A 90 4.91 -6.37 -10.74
CA TYR A 90 5.93 -5.52 -10.15
C TYR A 90 6.69 -6.27 -9.03
N LEU A 91 5.97 -6.93 -8.10
CA LEU A 91 6.57 -7.76 -7.06
C LEU A 91 7.45 -8.87 -7.62
N ARG A 92 6.98 -9.60 -8.64
CA ARG A 92 7.75 -10.68 -9.29
C ARG A 92 8.95 -10.18 -10.09
N ARG A 93 8.87 -8.99 -10.70
CA ARG A 93 9.94 -8.41 -11.52
C ARG A 93 10.79 -7.44 -10.71
N THR A 94 11.86 -7.96 -10.12
CA THR A 94 12.89 -7.16 -9.41
C THR A 94 13.79 -6.34 -10.36
N ASP A 95 13.78 -6.68 -11.65
CA ASP A 95 14.45 -5.93 -12.73
C ASP A 95 13.83 -4.54 -12.97
N LEU A 96 12.57 -4.31 -12.56
CA LEU A 96 11.95 -3.01 -12.69
C LEU A 96 12.49 -2.02 -11.64
N PRO A 97 12.82 -0.77 -12.03
CA PRO A 97 13.26 0.24 -11.09
C PRO A 97 12.18 0.56 -10.04
N GLU A 98 12.62 1.08 -8.90
CA GLU A 98 11.71 1.53 -7.85
C GLU A 98 10.80 2.66 -8.36
N ILE A 99 9.49 2.48 -8.19
CA ILE A 99 8.50 3.45 -8.64
C ILE A 99 8.42 4.57 -7.63
N ARG A 100 8.65 5.80 -8.10
CA ARG A 100 8.57 7.02 -7.31
C ARG A 100 7.32 7.79 -7.70
N ALA A 101 6.51 8.13 -6.71
CA ALA A 101 5.40 9.05 -6.86
C ALA A 101 5.73 10.34 -6.11
N GLN A 102 5.55 11.48 -6.77
CA GLN A 102 5.49 12.73 -6.03
C GLN A 102 4.17 12.71 -5.27
N ARG A 103 4.20 12.94 -3.96
CA ARG A 103 2.95 13.18 -3.23
C ARG A 103 2.38 14.44 -3.84
N CYS A 104 1.41 14.29 -4.73
CA CYS A 104 0.54 15.38 -5.10
C CYS A 104 -0.35 15.56 -3.87
N LEU A 105 0.25 16.08 -2.78
CA LEU A 105 -0.48 16.97 -1.90
C LEU A 105 -1.11 17.91 -2.90
N LYS A 106 -2.42 17.76 -3.13
CA LYS A 106 -3.21 18.90 -3.56
C LYS A 106 -2.83 19.94 -2.53
N GLN A 107 -1.92 20.83 -2.92
CA GLN A 107 -1.75 22.08 -2.24
C GLN A 107 -3.16 22.62 -2.26
N ALA A 108 -3.82 22.60 -1.10
CA ALA A 108 -4.92 23.49 -0.84
C ALA A 108 -4.30 24.89 -0.86
N ASN A 109 -4.00 25.37 -2.06
CA ASN A 109 -3.50 26.69 -2.35
C ASN A 109 -4.64 27.40 -3.08
N GLY A 110 -5.20 28.42 -2.42
CA GLY A 110 -6.11 29.39 -2.99
C GLY A 110 -7.49 29.39 -2.34
#